data_AF-X1R5D6-F1
#
_entry.id   AF-X1R5D6-F1
#
_cell.length_a   1.000
_cell.length_b   1.000
_cell.length_c   1.000
_cell.angle_alpha   90.00
_cell.angle_beta   90.00
_cell.angle_gamma   90.00
#
_symmetry.space_group_name_H-M   'P 1'
#
loop_
_entity.id
_entity.type
_entity.pdbx_description
1 polymer ?
#
loop_
_entity_poly.entity_id
_entity_poly.type
_entity_poly.pdbx_seq_one_letter_code
_entity_poly.pdbx_strand_id
1 'polypeptide(L)'
;IEVFGPGAPTYDAGEEAGIGNFAHSNNIVGNTTYGVINYLTATFDATNNWWGTTIEAKIEAMVSGDVLFKPWLISEYSPSAVDMTARSSPATAPTVATVAASGVDLYTATLNGNLSSMGTATSVAVSFEYGITQGGPYPDVTSPETMTTTGTFTAGLTGLASGQTHYFRAKAQPSDMTDPVYGGEKIFTTTKEGIGISVSPTSIDFGSITAGHSSGTETVTVTNTGTLSNKFTASLDNESPADFYNSNLAID
;
A
#
# COMPACT_ATOMS: atom_id res chain seq x y z
N ILE A 1 -37.77 -1.11 -19.21
CA ILE A 1 -36.98 -0.01 -19.81
C ILE A 1 -37.69 0.38 -21.11
N GLU A 2 -37.88 1.66 -21.37
CA GLU A 2 -38.54 2.14 -22.59
C GLU A 2 -37.65 3.18 -23.29
N VAL A 3 -37.52 3.08 -24.63
CA VAL A 3 -36.72 3.98 -25.48
C VAL A 3 -37.60 4.50 -26.61
N PHE A 4 -37.61 5.81 -26.84
CA PHE A 4 -38.59 6.47 -27.70
C PHE A 4 -37.91 7.37 -28.76
N GLY A 5 -38.10 7.08 -30.06
CA GLY A 5 -37.59 7.92 -31.17
C GLY A 5 -37.65 7.24 -32.55
N PRO A 6 -37.44 7.99 -33.65
CA PRO A 6 -37.36 7.43 -35.00
C PRO A 6 -36.08 6.58 -35.14
N GLY A 7 -36.24 5.26 -35.14
CA GLY A 7 -35.14 4.30 -35.11
C GLY A 7 -34.91 3.64 -33.75
N ALA A 8 -35.79 3.85 -32.76
CA ALA A 8 -35.86 2.96 -31.61
C ALA A 8 -36.15 1.53 -32.11
N PRO A 9 -35.45 0.50 -31.61
CA PRO A 9 -35.76 -0.87 -31.97
C PRO A 9 -37.24 -1.09 -31.67
N THR A 10 -38.02 -1.50 -32.67
CA THR A 10 -39.38 -1.97 -32.44
C THR A 10 -39.26 -3.10 -31.44
N TYR A 11 -39.77 -2.90 -30.23
CA TYR A 11 -39.85 -3.93 -29.22
C TYR A 11 -40.61 -5.09 -29.84
N ASP A 12 -39.90 -6.15 -30.24
CA ASP A 12 -40.57 -7.38 -30.67
C ASP A 12 -41.20 -7.96 -29.41
N ALA A 13 -42.53 -7.91 -29.35
CA ALA A 13 -43.31 -8.27 -28.17
C ALA A 13 -43.33 -9.79 -27.89
N GLY A 14 -42.24 -10.50 -28.23
CA GLY A 14 -42.13 -11.95 -28.20
C GLY A 14 -40.77 -12.53 -27.81
N GLU A 15 -39.71 -11.72 -27.60
CA GLU A 15 -38.44 -12.24 -27.09
C GLU A 15 -38.19 -11.73 -25.66
N GLU A 16 -38.09 -12.69 -24.73
CA GLU A 16 -37.64 -12.56 -23.35
C GLU A 16 -36.52 -11.51 -23.21
N ALA A 17 -36.58 -10.74 -22.12
CA ALA A 17 -35.62 -9.68 -21.78
C ALA A 17 -34.18 -10.09 -22.11
N GLY A 18 -33.67 -9.57 -23.24
CA GLY A 18 -32.30 -9.80 -23.68
C GLY A 18 -31.34 -9.41 -22.56
N ILE A 19 -30.49 -10.37 -22.20
CA ILE A 19 -29.31 -10.21 -21.34
C ILE A 19 -28.49 -8.98 -21.76
N GLY A 20 -28.74 -7.84 -21.10
CA GLY A 20 -28.03 -6.59 -21.33
C GLY A 20 -28.92 -5.36 -21.15
N ASN A 21 -28.79 -4.64 -20.04
CA ASN A 21 -29.49 -3.38 -19.80
C ASN A 21 -28.82 -2.22 -20.58
N PHE A 22 -28.83 -2.28 -21.92
CA PHE A 22 -28.26 -1.22 -22.75
C PHE A 22 -29.10 -0.89 -23.99
N ALA A 23 -29.11 0.39 -24.38
CA ALA A 23 -29.53 0.85 -25.70
C ALA A 23 -28.59 1.94 -26.18
N HIS A 24 -27.70 1.59 -27.11
CA HIS A 24 -26.71 2.49 -27.68
C HIS A 24 -26.94 2.68 -29.19
N SER A 25 -26.36 3.72 -29.78
CA SER A 25 -26.35 3.96 -31.23
C SER A 25 -27.71 4.25 -31.87
N ASN A 26 -28.68 4.72 -31.09
CA ASN A 26 -30.00 5.11 -31.56
C ASN A 26 -30.09 6.61 -31.83
N ASN A 27 -31.06 6.99 -32.66
CA ASN A 27 -31.45 8.37 -32.88
C ASN A 27 -32.77 8.65 -32.13
N ILE A 28 -32.70 9.48 -31.10
CA ILE A 28 -33.79 9.79 -30.16
C ILE A 28 -34.32 11.23 -30.39
N VAL A 29 -34.18 11.73 -31.63
CA VAL A 29 -34.68 13.06 -32.03
C VAL A 29 -36.21 13.11 -32.02
N GLY A 30 -36.78 14.23 -31.57
CA GLY A 30 -38.21 14.54 -31.75
C GLY A 30 -39.12 14.09 -30.61
N ASN A 31 -38.55 13.64 -29.49
CA ASN A 31 -39.31 13.25 -28.32
C ASN A 31 -39.78 14.48 -27.50
N THR A 32 -40.97 14.38 -26.91
CA THR A 32 -41.64 15.50 -26.21
C THR A 32 -41.72 15.32 -24.70
N THR A 33 -41.44 14.13 -24.14
CA THR A 33 -41.58 13.90 -22.70
C THR A 33 -40.43 13.07 -22.11
N TYR A 34 -40.03 11.94 -22.71
CA TYR A 34 -38.86 11.15 -22.25
C TYR A 34 -38.24 10.36 -23.40
N GLY A 35 -36.93 10.49 -23.60
CA GLY A 35 -36.14 9.69 -24.56
C GLY A 35 -35.86 8.27 -24.08
N VAL A 36 -35.55 8.10 -22.79
CA VAL A 36 -35.31 6.81 -22.13
C VAL A 36 -35.87 6.82 -20.70
N ILE A 37 -36.57 5.75 -20.32
CA ILE A 37 -37.04 5.52 -18.95
C ILE A 37 -36.54 4.16 -18.43
N ASN A 38 -35.84 4.18 -17.28
CA ASN A 38 -35.44 2.98 -16.55
C ASN A 38 -36.24 2.83 -15.24
N TYR A 39 -37.02 1.75 -15.15
CA TYR A 39 -37.78 1.38 -13.95
C TYR A 39 -37.06 0.35 -13.05
N LEU A 40 -35.86 -0.07 -13.45
CA LEU A 40 -35.08 -1.10 -12.77
C LEU A 40 -34.07 -0.48 -11.81
N THR A 41 -33.59 -1.28 -10.84
CA THR A 41 -32.54 -0.88 -9.88
C THR A 41 -31.13 -1.01 -10.44
N ALA A 42 -30.97 -1.72 -11.55
CA ALA A 42 -29.70 -1.83 -12.26
C ALA A 42 -29.56 -0.67 -13.25
N THR A 43 -28.38 -0.07 -13.31
CA THR A 43 -28.05 1.01 -14.24
C THR A 43 -28.31 0.59 -15.68
N PHE A 44 -29.00 1.44 -16.43
CA PHE A 44 -29.24 1.25 -17.86
C PHE A 44 -28.26 2.08 -18.68
N ASP A 45 -27.52 1.43 -19.57
CA ASP A 45 -26.53 2.09 -20.43
C ASP A 45 -27.22 2.63 -21.71
N ALA A 46 -27.46 3.94 -21.73
CA ALA A 46 -27.98 4.68 -22.88
C ALA A 46 -26.89 5.51 -23.59
N THR A 47 -25.63 5.09 -23.49
CA THR A 47 -24.49 5.82 -24.08
C THR A 47 -24.52 5.77 -25.60
N ASN A 48 -23.97 6.79 -26.27
CA ASN A 48 -23.83 6.88 -27.74
C ASN A 48 -25.16 6.93 -28.50
N ASN A 49 -26.22 7.40 -27.88
CA ASN A 49 -27.41 7.83 -28.60
C ASN A 49 -27.27 9.30 -29.03
N TRP A 50 -27.89 9.65 -30.16
CA TRP A 50 -28.09 11.03 -30.55
C TRP A 50 -29.44 11.52 -30.01
N TRP A 51 -29.42 12.49 -29.10
CA TRP A 51 -30.61 12.98 -28.40
C TRP A 51 -31.29 14.17 -29.12
N GLY A 52 -30.80 14.53 -30.30
CA GLY A 52 -31.25 15.72 -31.03
C GLY A 52 -30.77 17.06 -30.46
N THR A 53 -29.93 17.03 -29.43
CA THR A 53 -29.30 18.20 -28.85
C THR A 53 -27.97 17.83 -28.21
N THR A 54 -27.11 18.84 -28.06
CA THR A 54 -25.83 18.75 -27.35
C THR A 54 -25.89 19.38 -25.96
N ILE A 55 -27.04 19.95 -25.56
CA ILE A 55 -27.24 20.64 -24.28
C ILE A 55 -27.54 19.60 -23.20
N GLU A 56 -26.62 19.41 -22.26
CA GLU A 56 -26.71 18.42 -21.18
C GLU A 56 -28.01 18.52 -20.36
N ALA A 57 -28.38 19.72 -19.90
CA ALA A 57 -29.61 19.93 -19.15
C ALA A 57 -30.90 19.54 -19.91
N LYS A 58 -30.87 19.58 -21.26
CA LYS A 58 -32.00 19.11 -22.07
C LYS A 58 -32.03 17.59 -22.22
N ILE A 59 -30.86 16.96 -22.20
CA ILE A 59 -30.71 15.50 -22.28
C ILE A 59 -31.09 14.87 -20.93
N GLU A 60 -30.66 15.48 -19.81
CA GLU A 60 -31.08 15.10 -18.46
C GLU A 60 -32.60 15.13 -18.30
N ALA A 61 -33.27 16.15 -18.84
CA ALA A 61 -34.73 16.24 -18.83
C ALA A 61 -35.42 15.15 -19.66
N MET A 62 -34.71 14.48 -20.58
CA MET A 62 -35.21 13.37 -21.41
C MET A 62 -34.94 11.99 -20.79
N VAL A 63 -34.28 11.94 -19.63
CA VAL A 63 -33.89 10.70 -18.95
C VAL A 63 -34.67 10.57 -17.63
N SER A 64 -35.10 9.35 -17.30
CA SER A 64 -35.72 9.05 -16.01
C SER A 64 -35.21 7.72 -15.43
N GLY A 65 -34.84 7.72 -14.15
CA GLY A 65 -34.27 6.56 -13.44
C GLY A 65 -32.73 6.49 -13.47
N ASP A 66 -32.15 5.37 -13.02
CA ASP A 66 -30.69 5.14 -13.03
C ASP A 66 -30.21 4.80 -14.45
N VAL A 67 -29.79 5.83 -15.18
CA VAL A 67 -29.40 5.73 -16.60
C VAL A 67 -28.05 6.40 -16.80
N LEU A 68 -27.11 5.66 -17.37
CA LEU A 68 -25.85 6.21 -17.85
C LEU A 68 -26.05 6.76 -19.26
N PHE A 69 -25.98 8.08 -19.44
CA PHE A 69 -26.05 8.73 -20.74
C PHE A 69 -24.74 9.47 -21.06
N LYS A 70 -24.15 9.19 -22.22
CA LYS A 70 -23.04 9.96 -22.80
C LYS A 70 -23.42 10.28 -24.25
N PRO A 71 -23.90 11.51 -24.54
CA PRO A 71 -24.41 11.86 -25.85
C PRO A 71 -23.30 11.93 -26.90
N TRP A 72 -23.62 11.58 -28.13
CA TRP A 72 -22.71 11.76 -29.26
C TRP A 72 -22.63 13.26 -29.62
N LEU A 73 -21.44 13.86 -29.58
CA LEU A 73 -21.23 15.29 -29.82
C LEU A 73 -20.28 15.52 -31.01
N ILE A 74 -20.77 15.55 -32.25
CA ILE A 74 -20.17 16.38 -33.31
C ILE A 74 -21.21 16.76 -34.39
N SER A 75 -21.17 18.02 -34.81
CA SER A 75 -22.07 18.66 -35.79
C SER A 75 -21.66 18.51 -37.25
N GLU A 76 -20.69 17.64 -37.57
CA GLU A 76 -20.21 17.48 -38.94
C GLU A 76 -20.08 16.00 -39.31
N TYR A 77 -21.03 15.54 -40.11
CA TYR A 77 -20.95 14.24 -40.75
C TYR A 77 -19.93 14.31 -41.89
N SER A 78 -18.82 13.59 -41.77
CA SER A 78 -18.09 13.05 -42.92
C SER A 78 -17.77 11.57 -42.65
N PRO A 79 -18.47 10.62 -43.31
CA PRO A 79 -18.53 9.22 -42.89
C PRO A 79 -17.33 8.35 -43.30
N SER A 80 -16.14 8.92 -43.51
CA SER A 80 -15.05 8.17 -44.17
C SER A 80 -13.68 8.16 -43.48
N ALA A 81 -13.46 8.80 -42.33
CA ALA A 81 -12.10 8.79 -41.73
C ALA A 81 -12.00 9.11 -40.24
N VAL A 82 -12.87 8.56 -39.39
CA VAL A 82 -12.53 8.43 -37.96
C VAL A 82 -12.54 6.97 -37.59
N ASP A 83 -11.33 6.45 -37.36
CA ASP A 83 -11.11 5.17 -36.72
C ASP A 83 -11.83 5.15 -35.37
N MET A 84 -13.03 4.54 -35.34
CA MET A 84 -13.86 4.41 -34.15
C MET A 84 -13.39 3.27 -33.22
N THR A 85 -12.15 2.80 -33.34
CA THR A 85 -11.59 1.83 -32.39
C THR A 85 -11.15 2.44 -31.05
N ALA A 86 -11.18 3.76 -30.88
CA ALA A 86 -10.78 4.42 -29.63
C ALA A 86 -11.97 4.87 -28.76
N ARG A 87 -12.86 3.94 -28.37
CA ARG A 87 -13.69 4.13 -27.17
C ARG A 87 -12.85 3.72 -25.97
N SER A 88 -12.40 4.67 -25.14
CA SER A 88 -11.70 4.34 -23.90
C SER A 88 -12.65 3.59 -22.97
N SER A 89 -12.33 2.32 -22.68
CA SER A 89 -12.97 1.55 -21.62
C SER A 89 -12.95 2.36 -20.31
N PRO A 90 -13.98 2.30 -19.45
CA PRO A 90 -13.89 2.90 -18.13
C PRO A 90 -12.63 2.37 -17.42
N ALA A 91 -11.86 3.30 -16.85
CA ALA A 91 -10.63 2.94 -16.17
C ALA A 91 -10.96 2.08 -14.94
N THR A 92 -10.31 0.91 -14.83
CA THR A 92 -10.45 0.01 -13.69
C THR A 92 -9.26 0.21 -12.79
N ALA A 93 -9.50 0.38 -11.49
CA ALA A 93 -8.43 0.64 -10.55
C ALA A 93 -7.54 -0.59 -10.34
N PRO A 94 -6.24 -0.42 -10.07
CA PRO A 94 -5.39 -1.54 -9.70
C PRO A 94 -5.80 -2.13 -8.35
N THR A 95 -5.30 -3.33 -8.05
CA THR A 95 -5.47 -3.97 -6.74
C THR A 95 -4.10 -4.17 -6.12
N VAL A 96 -3.91 -3.65 -4.90
CA VAL A 96 -2.65 -3.72 -4.17
C VAL A 96 -2.88 -4.26 -2.75
N ALA A 97 -1.95 -5.09 -2.29
CA ALA A 97 -1.96 -5.66 -0.95
C ALA A 97 -0.70 -5.25 -0.19
N THR A 98 -0.87 -4.93 1.10
CA THR A 98 0.24 -4.76 2.04
C THR A 98 0.55 -6.10 2.68
N VAL A 99 1.81 -6.52 2.60
CA VAL A 99 2.32 -7.76 3.17
C VAL A 99 3.09 -7.43 4.46
N ALA A 100 3.21 -8.40 5.37
CA ALA A 100 3.94 -8.22 6.62
C ALA A 100 5.39 -7.75 6.35
N ALA A 101 5.88 -6.83 7.18
CA ALA A 101 7.27 -6.37 7.09
C ALA A 101 8.24 -7.52 7.43
N SER A 102 9.44 -7.47 6.85
CA SER A 102 10.53 -8.42 7.09
C SER A 102 11.81 -7.66 7.44
N GLY A 103 12.85 -8.38 7.89
CA GLY A 103 14.14 -7.74 8.22
C GLY A 103 14.02 -6.62 9.25
N VAL A 104 13.13 -6.78 10.24
CA VAL A 104 12.88 -5.78 11.28
C VAL A 104 13.98 -5.88 12.33
N ASP A 105 14.75 -4.81 12.47
CA ASP A 105 15.85 -4.66 13.43
C ASP A 105 15.71 -3.34 14.21
N LEU A 106 16.75 -2.89 14.90
CA LEU A 106 16.73 -1.75 15.83
C LEU A 106 16.28 -0.47 15.12
N TYR A 107 16.76 -0.28 13.89
CA TYR A 107 16.64 0.97 13.14
C TYR A 107 16.19 0.78 11.69
N THR A 108 15.89 -0.46 11.31
CA THR A 108 15.59 -0.84 9.93
C THR A 108 14.40 -1.78 9.86
N ALA A 109 13.73 -1.77 8.72
CA ALA A 109 12.70 -2.73 8.36
C ALA A 109 12.58 -2.77 6.83
N THR A 110 12.06 -3.85 6.28
CA THR A 110 11.68 -3.95 4.86
C THR A 110 10.17 -4.06 4.77
N LEU A 111 9.54 -3.05 4.15
CA LEU A 111 8.11 -3.07 3.84
C LEU A 111 7.88 -3.91 2.58
N ASN A 112 6.86 -4.77 2.62
CA ASN A 112 6.55 -5.70 1.54
C ASN A 112 5.13 -5.44 1.00
N GLY A 113 4.98 -5.47 -0.32
CA GLY A 113 3.72 -5.24 -1.00
C GLY A 113 3.55 -6.16 -2.20
N ASN A 114 2.31 -6.30 -2.67
CA ASN A 114 1.99 -7.04 -3.89
C ASN A 114 0.94 -6.30 -4.71
N LEU A 115 1.27 -5.96 -5.94
CA LEU A 115 0.34 -5.47 -6.95
C LEU A 115 -0.28 -6.69 -7.66
N SER A 116 -1.53 -7.01 -7.35
CA SER A 116 -2.22 -8.21 -7.85
C SER A 116 -3.05 -7.95 -9.10
N SER A 117 -3.32 -6.68 -9.43
CA SER A 117 -3.95 -6.27 -10.69
C SER A 117 -3.48 -4.88 -11.08
N MET A 118 -3.21 -4.68 -12.38
CA MET A 118 -2.94 -3.36 -12.97
C MET A 118 -4.22 -2.55 -13.21
N GLY A 119 -5.39 -3.18 -13.12
CA GLY A 119 -6.62 -2.58 -13.62
C GLY A 119 -6.52 -2.33 -15.12
N THR A 120 -6.85 -1.11 -15.57
CA THR A 120 -6.63 -0.66 -16.96
C THR A 120 -5.32 0.09 -17.17
N ALA A 121 -4.57 0.36 -16.11
CA ALA A 121 -3.38 1.19 -16.17
C ALA A 121 -2.26 0.50 -16.95
N THR A 122 -1.55 1.26 -17.78
CA THR A 122 -0.34 0.78 -18.47
C THR A 122 0.89 0.79 -17.54
N SER A 123 0.87 1.63 -16.50
CA SER A 123 1.82 1.59 -15.41
C SER A 123 1.20 2.01 -14.08
N VAL A 124 1.76 1.51 -12.99
CA VAL A 124 1.34 1.83 -11.62
C VAL A 124 2.59 2.20 -10.82
N ALA A 125 2.62 3.40 -10.26
CA ALA A 125 3.64 3.80 -9.30
C ALA A 125 3.25 3.28 -7.91
N VAL A 126 3.98 2.26 -7.43
CA VAL A 126 3.78 1.66 -6.12
C VAL A 126 4.73 2.26 -5.10
N SER A 127 4.26 2.48 -3.88
CA SER A 127 5.06 2.94 -2.75
C SER A 127 4.43 2.48 -1.44
N PHE A 128 5.00 2.88 -0.31
CA PHE A 128 4.38 2.72 0.99
C PHE A 128 4.23 4.07 1.66
N GLU A 129 3.17 4.22 2.43
CA GLU A 129 3.05 5.28 3.42
C GLU A 129 3.03 4.66 4.82
N TYR A 130 3.70 5.32 5.77
CA TYR A 130 3.89 4.81 7.12
C TYR A 130 3.91 5.91 8.18
N GLY A 131 3.71 5.50 9.43
CA GLY A 131 3.67 6.36 10.60
C GLY A 131 3.70 5.56 11.90
N ILE A 132 3.45 6.23 13.02
CA ILE A 132 3.45 5.63 14.37
C ILE A 132 2.04 5.59 15.01
N THR A 133 1.02 6.07 14.29
CA THR A 133 -0.36 6.10 14.74
C THR A 133 -1.19 5.08 13.95
N GLN A 134 -1.89 4.20 14.65
CA GLN A 134 -2.80 3.24 14.03
C GLN A 134 -3.93 3.95 13.29
N GLY A 135 -4.22 3.53 12.07
CA GLY A 135 -5.22 4.15 11.20
C GLY A 135 -4.75 5.47 10.56
N GLY A 136 -3.49 5.86 10.78
CA GLY A 136 -2.91 7.12 10.33
C GLY A 136 -2.99 8.25 11.38
N PRO A 137 -2.45 9.44 11.06
CA PRO A 137 -1.86 9.81 9.78
C PRO A 137 -0.56 9.05 9.46
N TYR A 138 -0.27 8.90 8.16
CA TYR A 138 0.98 8.33 7.64
C TYR A 138 1.83 9.47 7.06
N PRO A 139 2.64 10.16 7.87
CA PRO A 139 3.38 11.35 7.43
C PRO A 139 4.52 11.02 6.45
N ASP A 140 5.01 9.78 6.45
CA ASP A 140 6.17 9.39 5.66
C ASP A 140 5.77 8.52 4.48
N VAL A 141 6.45 8.70 3.34
CA VAL A 141 6.20 7.97 2.09
C VAL A 141 7.53 7.53 1.49
N THR A 142 7.63 6.27 1.08
CA THR A 142 8.81 5.75 0.39
C THR A 142 8.88 6.26 -1.05
N SER A 143 10.08 6.27 -1.64
CA SER A 143 10.24 6.56 -3.07
C SER A 143 9.35 5.62 -3.91
N PRO A 144 8.58 6.14 -4.88
CA PRO A 144 7.76 5.31 -5.75
C PRO A 144 8.59 4.46 -6.71
N GLU A 145 8.15 3.23 -6.93
CA GLU A 145 8.64 2.31 -7.97
C GLU A 145 7.57 2.17 -9.06
N THR A 146 7.96 2.37 -10.33
CA THR A 146 7.02 2.18 -11.45
C THR A 146 6.98 0.72 -11.86
N MET A 147 5.82 0.09 -11.74
CA MET A 147 5.55 -1.26 -12.24
C MET A 147 4.71 -1.21 -13.52
N THR A 148 5.04 -2.06 -14.48
CA THR A 148 4.25 -2.27 -15.72
C THR A 148 3.63 -3.66 -15.79
N THR A 149 3.90 -4.50 -14.78
CA THR A 149 3.31 -5.83 -14.60
C THR A 149 2.95 -6.01 -13.13
N THR A 150 2.02 -6.91 -12.84
CA THR A 150 1.75 -7.37 -11.47
C THR A 150 2.99 -7.99 -10.84
N GLY A 151 3.11 -7.93 -9.52
CA GLY A 151 4.25 -8.51 -8.81
C GLY A 151 4.42 -8.00 -7.40
N THR A 152 5.43 -8.52 -6.71
CA THR A 152 5.84 -8.02 -5.40
C THR A 152 6.76 -6.82 -5.55
N PHE A 153 6.68 -5.90 -4.59
CA PHE A 153 7.58 -4.75 -4.47
C PHE A 153 7.94 -4.53 -3.00
N THR A 154 9.09 -3.91 -2.75
CA THR A 154 9.64 -3.74 -1.40
C THR A 154 10.31 -2.40 -1.21
N ALA A 155 10.30 -1.88 0.01
CA ALA A 155 11.06 -0.69 0.37
C ALA A 155 11.80 -0.88 1.70
N GLY A 156 13.11 -0.65 1.71
CA GLY A 156 13.91 -0.64 2.92
C GLY A 156 13.76 0.69 3.66
N LEU A 157 13.53 0.61 4.97
CA LEU A 157 13.53 1.74 5.89
C LEU A 157 14.80 1.74 6.73
N THR A 158 15.30 2.93 7.04
CA THR A 158 16.46 3.16 7.91
C THR A 158 16.18 4.35 8.82
N GLY A 159 16.90 4.46 9.94
CA GLY A 159 16.76 5.59 10.86
C GLY A 159 15.45 5.58 11.66
N LEU A 160 14.83 4.40 11.80
CA LEU A 160 13.66 4.23 12.67
C LEU A 160 14.06 4.40 14.14
N ALA A 161 13.09 4.58 15.03
CA ALA A 161 13.35 4.55 16.47
C ALA A 161 13.36 3.09 16.97
N SER A 162 14.21 2.76 17.95
CA SER A 162 14.28 1.42 18.53
C SER A 162 13.10 1.14 19.46
N GLY A 163 12.62 -0.10 19.47
CA GLY A 163 11.44 -0.51 20.24
C GLY A 163 10.14 0.21 19.87
N GLN A 164 10.09 0.88 18.72
CA GLN A 164 8.96 1.67 18.26
C GLN A 164 8.06 0.84 17.34
N THR A 165 6.77 0.96 17.58
CA THR A 165 5.74 0.38 16.72
C THR A 165 5.42 1.33 15.57
N HIS A 166 5.41 0.79 14.36
CA HIS A 166 5.10 1.48 13.12
C HIS A 166 3.89 0.82 12.43
N TYR A 167 3.09 1.65 11.76
CA TYR A 167 1.94 1.25 10.95
C TYR A 167 2.19 1.70 9.52
N PHE A 168 1.87 0.85 8.54
CA PHE A 168 2.13 1.14 7.14
C PHE A 168 1.09 0.50 6.22
N ARG A 169 0.93 1.08 5.03
CA ARG A 169 0.13 0.50 3.95
C ARG A 169 0.78 0.72 2.59
N ALA A 170 0.60 -0.26 1.71
CA ALA A 170 0.94 -0.12 0.31
C ALA A 170 0.04 0.92 -0.36
N LYS A 171 0.64 1.74 -1.22
CA LYS A 171 -0.01 2.75 -2.06
C LYS A 171 0.28 2.40 -3.52
N ALA A 172 -0.74 2.46 -4.37
CA ALA A 172 -0.61 2.26 -5.81
C ALA A 172 -1.28 3.42 -6.54
N GLN A 173 -0.49 4.22 -7.24
CA GLN A 173 -0.95 5.31 -8.10
C GLN A 173 -0.94 4.83 -9.56
N PRO A 174 -2.10 4.48 -10.15
CA PRO A 174 -2.16 4.16 -11.57
C PRO A 174 -1.90 5.42 -12.43
N SER A 175 -1.32 5.22 -13.61
CA SER A 175 -0.98 6.30 -14.55
C SER A 175 -2.20 6.98 -15.19
N ASP A 176 -3.33 6.30 -15.21
CA ASP A 176 -4.58 6.69 -15.88
C ASP A 176 -5.66 7.20 -14.89
N MET A 177 -5.35 7.29 -13.59
CA MET A 177 -6.26 7.86 -12.57
C MET A 177 -5.57 8.91 -11.70
N THR A 178 -6.37 9.80 -11.11
CA THR A 178 -5.90 10.84 -10.18
C THR A 178 -5.66 10.29 -8.78
N ASP A 179 -6.55 9.39 -8.32
CA ASP A 179 -6.53 8.92 -6.94
C ASP A 179 -5.75 7.61 -6.80
N PRO A 180 -4.91 7.47 -5.77
CA PRO A 180 -4.25 6.22 -5.47
C PRO A 180 -5.22 5.22 -4.84
N VAL A 181 -4.94 3.94 -5.02
CA VAL A 181 -5.55 2.87 -4.22
C VAL A 181 -4.58 2.43 -3.11
N TYR A 182 -5.15 1.91 -2.02
CA TYR A 182 -4.41 1.52 -0.85
C TYR A 182 -4.66 0.06 -0.48
N GLY A 183 -3.59 -0.60 -0.03
CA GLY A 183 -3.69 -1.89 0.64
C GLY A 183 -4.19 -1.74 2.08
N GLY A 184 -4.47 -2.88 2.73
CA GLY A 184 -4.78 -2.90 4.16
C GLY A 184 -3.59 -2.47 5.03
N GLU A 185 -3.84 -1.90 6.21
CA GLU A 185 -2.77 -1.53 7.15
C GLU A 185 -2.08 -2.78 7.72
N LYS A 186 -0.76 -2.68 7.90
CA LYS A 186 0.07 -3.64 8.62
C LYS A 186 0.92 -2.92 9.67
N ILE A 187 1.42 -3.68 10.62
CA ILE A 187 2.14 -3.21 11.79
C ILE A 187 3.46 -3.98 11.93
N PHE A 188 4.49 -3.32 12.41
CA PHE A 188 5.71 -3.97 12.91
C PHE A 188 6.28 -3.15 14.07
N THR A 189 7.12 -3.78 14.89
CA THR A 189 7.82 -3.13 16.00
C THR A 189 9.30 -3.38 15.84
N THR A 190 10.11 -2.32 15.78
CA THR A 190 11.57 -2.45 15.75
C THR A 190 12.07 -3.16 17.00
N THR A 191 13.21 -3.83 16.89
CA THR A 191 13.83 -4.41 18.08
C THR A 191 14.20 -3.27 19.04
N LYS A 192 14.13 -3.56 20.34
CA LYS A 192 14.41 -2.56 21.37
C LYS A 192 15.88 -2.60 21.73
N GLU A 193 16.49 -1.42 21.83
CA GLU A 193 17.83 -1.33 22.41
C GLU A 193 17.80 -1.74 23.89
N GLY A 194 18.70 -2.65 24.24
CA GLY A 194 18.94 -3.09 25.61
C GLY A 194 20.35 -2.74 26.04
N ILE A 195 20.48 -2.13 27.22
CA ILE A 195 21.70 -2.22 28.02
C ILE A 195 21.61 -3.50 28.85
N GLY A 196 22.68 -4.29 28.88
CA GLY A 196 22.68 -5.53 29.64
C GLY A 196 24.10 -5.92 30.00
N ILE A 197 24.33 -6.12 31.30
CA ILE A 197 25.60 -6.64 31.82
C ILE A 197 25.30 -7.75 32.80
N SER A 198 26.01 -8.84 32.64
CA SER A 198 26.04 -9.92 33.61
C SER A 198 27.47 -10.25 33.99
N VAL A 199 27.66 -10.68 35.24
CA VAL A 199 28.95 -11.08 35.78
C VAL A 199 28.79 -12.44 36.45
N SER A 200 29.72 -13.36 36.19
CA SER A 200 29.70 -14.70 36.79
C SER A 200 31.12 -15.22 37.05
N PRO A 201 31.41 -15.71 38.27
CA PRO A 201 30.53 -15.67 39.45
C PRO A 201 30.37 -14.24 40.00
N THR A 202 29.29 -13.97 40.73
CA THR A 202 29.02 -12.65 41.37
C THR A 202 29.80 -12.44 42.66
N SER A 203 30.39 -13.51 43.21
CA SER A 203 31.28 -13.49 44.36
C SER A 203 32.34 -14.57 44.21
N ILE A 204 33.55 -14.28 44.64
CA ILE A 204 34.63 -15.27 44.75
C ILE A 204 34.92 -15.50 46.23
N ASP A 205 35.07 -16.76 46.62
CA ASP A 205 35.61 -17.17 47.90
C ASP A 205 36.91 -17.94 47.65
N PHE A 206 38.03 -17.40 48.14
CA PHE A 206 39.34 -18.03 48.01
C PHE A 206 39.58 -19.11 49.08
N GLY A 207 38.67 -19.26 50.04
CA GLY A 207 38.80 -20.19 51.16
C GLY A 207 39.89 -19.78 52.15
N SER A 208 40.38 -20.74 52.93
CA SER A 208 41.46 -20.52 53.90
C SER A 208 42.83 -20.60 53.24
N ILE A 209 43.59 -19.48 53.25
CA ILE A 209 44.94 -19.40 52.67
C ILE A 209 45.99 -19.29 53.77
N THR A 210 47.07 -20.06 53.66
CA THR A 210 48.19 -20.00 54.62
C THR A 210 48.99 -18.71 54.40
N ALA A 211 49.41 -18.06 55.48
CA ALA A 211 50.23 -16.85 55.40
C ALA A 211 51.46 -17.07 54.50
N GLY A 212 51.69 -16.13 53.58
CA GLY A 212 52.79 -16.19 52.61
C GLY A 212 52.55 -17.06 51.37
N HIS A 213 51.34 -17.62 51.18
CA HIS A 213 50.95 -18.36 49.98
C HIS A 213 49.84 -17.62 49.22
N SER A 214 49.80 -17.78 47.89
CA SER A 214 48.71 -17.30 47.04
C SER A 214 47.61 -18.36 46.90
N SER A 215 46.38 -17.92 46.66
CA SER A 215 45.31 -18.79 46.17
C SER A 215 45.60 -19.28 44.74
N GLY A 216 44.76 -20.19 44.24
CA GLY A 216 44.68 -20.48 42.81
C GLY A 216 44.10 -19.30 42.03
N THR A 217 44.25 -19.33 40.70
CA THR A 217 43.59 -18.35 39.82
C THR A 217 42.08 -18.58 39.81
N GLU A 218 41.33 -17.52 40.10
CA GLU A 218 39.88 -17.49 39.97
C GLU A 218 39.50 -16.62 38.77
N THR A 219 38.48 -17.02 38.00
CA THR A 219 38.06 -16.32 36.79
C THR A 219 36.69 -15.68 36.99
N VAL A 220 36.58 -14.38 36.71
CA VAL A 220 35.30 -13.68 36.59
C VAL A 220 35.03 -13.39 35.12
N THR A 221 33.87 -13.82 34.63
CA THR A 221 33.41 -13.51 33.28
C THR A 221 32.40 -12.37 33.32
N VAL A 222 32.69 -11.28 32.60
CA VAL A 222 31.72 -10.19 32.34
C VAL A 222 31.18 -10.37 30.93
N THR A 223 29.86 -10.46 30.80
CA THR A 223 29.18 -10.66 29.52
C THR A 223 28.25 -9.48 29.23
N ASN A 224 28.39 -8.89 28.03
CA ASN A 224 27.38 -7.99 27.48
C ASN A 224 26.16 -8.80 27.06
N THR A 225 25.05 -8.58 27.75
CA THR A 225 23.75 -9.18 27.42
C THR A 225 22.81 -8.19 26.73
N GLY A 226 23.28 -6.95 26.53
CA GLY A 226 22.57 -5.92 25.80
C GLY A 226 22.76 -6.03 24.28
N THR A 227 22.00 -5.20 23.55
CA THR A 227 22.11 -5.05 22.09
C THR A 227 22.95 -3.84 21.69
N LEU A 228 23.27 -2.98 22.66
CA LEU A 228 24.20 -1.85 22.49
C LEU A 228 25.63 -2.34 22.66
N SER A 229 26.43 -2.26 21.60
CA SER A 229 27.86 -2.60 21.65
C SER A 229 28.69 -1.35 21.92
N ASN A 230 28.56 -0.79 23.12
CA ASN A 230 29.48 0.26 23.57
C ASN A 230 30.70 -0.40 24.22
N LYS A 231 31.89 0.04 23.78
CA LYS A 231 33.20 -0.40 24.27
C LYS A 231 33.21 -0.42 25.81
N PHE A 232 33.49 -1.58 26.40
CA PHE A 232 33.64 -1.71 27.85
C PHE A 232 35.04 -1.24 28.28
N THR A 233 35.09 -0.47 29.37
CA THR A 233 36.32 -0.30 30.15
C THR A 233 36.08 -0.99 31.48
N ALA A 234 36.72 -2.13 31.69
CA ALA A 234 36.82 -2.71 33.03
C ALA A 234 37.96 -1.99 33.76
N SER A 235 37.67 -1.33 34.87
CA SER A 235 38.67 -0.77 35.79
C SER A 235 38.53 -1.47 37.14
N LEU A 236 39.66 -1.73 37.78
CA LEU A 236 39.74 -2.09 39.19
C LEU A 236 40.30 -0.86 39.90
N ASP A 237 39.50 -0.23 40.75
CA ASP A 237 39.90 0.97 41.48
C ASP A 237 40.31 0.58 42.92
N ASN A 238 41.44 1.12 43.42
CA ASN A 238 42.06 0.84 44.75
C ASN A 238 42.80 -0.50 44.92
N GLU A 239 43.32 -1.09 43.86
CA GLU A 239 44.23 -2.24 43.98
C GLU A 239 45.57 -1.80 44.59
N SER A 240 45.94 -2.30 45.77
CA SER A 240 47.34 -2.30 46.17
C SER A 240 48.05 -3.33 45.29
N PRO A 241 49.25 -3.04 44.74
CA PRO A 241 50.05 -4.04 44.00
C PRO A 241 50.36 -5.33 44.80
N ALA A 242 50.07 -5.36 46.11
CA ALA A 242 50.14 -6.55 46.96
C ALA A 242 48.91 -7.47 46.86
N ASP A 243 47.77 -7.00 46.33
CA ASP A 243 46.49 -7.72 46.35
C ASP A 243 46.30 -8.63 45.13
N PHE A 244 47.01 -8.39 44.02
CA PHE A 244 47.08 -9.27 42.85
C PHE A 244 48.49 -9.29 42.26
N TYR A 245 49.30 -10.28 42.64
CA TYR A 245 50.62 -10.48 42.07
C TYR A 245 50.52 -10.83 40.57
N ASN A 246 50.72 -9.82 39.73
CA ASN A 246 50.77 -9.91 38.27
C ASN A 246 51.89 -10.85 37.81
N SER A 247 51.54 -11.86 37.00
CA SER A 247 52.54 -12.48 36.13
C SER A 247 52.14 -12.63 34.66
N ASN A 248 50.89 -12.42 34.20
CA ASN A 248 50.55 -12.70 32.79
C ASN A 248 49.38 -11.89 32.18
N LEU A 249 49.39 -10.55 32.25
CA LEU A 249 48.54 -9.76 31.33
C LEU A 249 49.41 -9.15 30.22
N ALA A 250 49.49 -9.84 29.08
CA ALA A 250 49.92 -9.27 27.81
C ALA A 250 48.66 -8.94 27.00
N ILE A 251 48.56 -7.70 26.53
CA ILE A 251 47.54 -7.23 25.59
C ILE A 251 48.24 -7.11 24.23
N ASP A 252 47.73 -7.80 23.20
CA ASP A 252 48.00 -7.53 21.77
C ASP A 252 46.93 -6.55 21.26
#